data_AF-A0A950USE5-F1
#
_entry.id   AF-A0A950USE5-F1
#
_cell.length_a   1.000
_cell.length_b   1.000
_cell.length_c   1.000
_cell.angle_alpha   90.00
_cell.angle_beta   90.00
_cell.angle_gamma   90.00
#
_symmetry.space_group_name_H-M   'P 1'
#
loop_
_entity.id
_entity.type
_entity.pdbx_description
1 polymer ?
#
loop_
_entity_poly.entity_id
_entity_poly.type
_entity_poly.pdbx_seq_one_letter_code
_entity_poly.pdbx_strand_id
1 'polypeptide(L)'
;RDIVIEGAFELPQLARLPIEDQVFIAAFVKSHGSIKEMESVFGVSYPTIKARLNRISAALEFVETDPAPAHSEVLDRLAKGEIDAEQAIKELEGKS
;
A
#
# COMPACT_ATOMS: atom_id res chain seq x y z
N ARG A 1 -32.02 21.49 3.61
CA ARG A 1 -31.15 22.68 3.54
C ARG A 1 -30.10 22.32 2.53
N ASP A 2 -30.12 22.97 1.37
CA ASP A 2 -29.19 22.63 0.30
C ASP A 2 -27.92 23.44 0.50
N ILE A 3 -26.77 22.75 0.49
CA ILE A 3 -25.45 23.35 0.64
C ILE A 3 -24.77 23.24 -0.71
N VAL A 4 -24.35 24.38 -1.26
CA VAL A 4 -23.59 24.47 -2.51
C VAL A 4 -22.15 24.81 -2.17
N ILE A 5 -21.20 24.05 -2.73
CA ILE A 5 -19.75 24.24 -2.55
C ILE A 5 -19.15 24.47 -3.94
N GLU A 6 -18.46 25.60 -4.12
CA GLU A 6 -17.83 26.01 -5.40
C GLU A 6 -16.33 26.23 -5.23
N GLY A 7 -15.53 25.81 -6.22
CA GLY A 7 -14.07 25.90 -6.23
C GLY A 7 -13.43 24.93 -7.23
N ALA A 8 -12.11 25.07 -7.43
CA ALA A 8 -11.33 24.09 -8.18
C ALA A 8 -10.87 22.99 -7.20
N PHE A 9 -11.42 21.79 -7.37
CA PHE A 9 -11.06 20.63 -6.55
C PHE A 9 -10.49 19.54 -7.43
N GLU A 10 -9.36 18.98 -7.02
CA GLU A 10 -8.93 17.69 -7.52
C GLU A 10 -9.54 16.58 -6.66
N LEU A 11 -10.14 15.58 -7.29
CA LEU A 11 -10.71 14.46 -6.56
C LEU A 11 -9.55 13.66 -5.90
N PRO A 12 -9.54 13.50 -4.56
CA PRO A 12 -8.54 12.67 -3.89
C PRO A 12 -8.53 11.25 -4.45
N GLN A 13 -7.38 10.58 -4.47
CA GLN A 13 -7.27 9.24 -5.08
C GLN A 13 -8.29 8.24 -4.49
N LEU A 14 -8.48 8.22 -3.17
CA LEU A 14 -9.46 7.34 -2.52
C LEU A 14 -10.91 7.63 -2.96
N ALA A 15 -11.24 8.88 -3.25
CA ALA A 15 -12.57 9.27 -3.72
C ALA A 15 -12.83 8.87 -5.18
N ARG A 16 -11.79 8.49 -5.93
CA ARG A 16 -11.90 7.94 -7.30
C ARG A 16 -12.28 6.46 -7.29
N LEU A 17 -12.12 5.77 -6.16
CA LEU A 17 -12.50 4.37 -6.02
C LEU A 17 -14.03 4.21 -5.96
N PRO A 18 -14.59 3.08 -6.42
CA PRO A 18 -15.98 2.73 -6.17
C PRO A 18 -16.32 2.79 -4.68
N ILE A 19 -17.55 3.16 -4.33
CA ILE A 19 -17.96 3.35 -2.93
C ILE A 19 -17.75 2.08 -2.10
N GLU A 20 -17.98 0.91 -2.68
CA GLU A 20 -17.76 -0.38 -2.04
C GLU A 20 -16.29 -0.60 -1.66
N ASP A 21 -15.35 -0.08 -2.44
CA ASP A 21 -13.91 -0.17 -2.18
C ASP A 21 -13.47 0.84 -1.13
N GLN A 22 -14.09 2.03 -1.11
CA GLN A 22 -13.88 2.99 -0.02
C GLN A 22 -14.31 2.39 1.33
N VAL A 23 -15.48 1.75 1.39
CA VAL A 23 -15.96 1.06 2.59
C VAL A 23 -15.04 -0.10 2.98
N PHE A 24 -14.56 -0.86 2.00
CA PHE A 24 -13.62 -1.96 2.23
C PHE A 24 -12.30 -1.47 2.84
N ILE A 25 -11.72 -0.37 2.33
CA ILE A 25 -10.51 0.23 2.88
C ILE A 25 -10.75 0.80 4.28
N ALA A 26 -11.89 1.47 4.51
CA ALA A 26 -12.24 1.96 5.83
C ALA A 26 -12.35 0.82 6.87
N ALA A 27 -12.94 -0.31 6.48
CA ALA A 27 -12.99 -1.51 7.31
C ALA A 27 -11.58 -2.09 7.57
N PHE A 28 -10.71 -2.13 6.56
CA PHE A 28 -9.34 -2.60 6.71
C PHE A 28 -8.55 -1.77 7.72
N VAL A 29 -8.65 -0.44 7.64
CA VAL A 29 -8.03 0.48 8.61
C VAL A 29 -8.59 0.29 10.02
N LYS A 30 -9.93 0.15 10.15
CA LYS A 30 -10.59 -0.12 11.44
C LYS A 30 -10.15 -1.44 12.06
N SER A 31 -9.84 -2.44 11.24
CA SER A 31 -9.29 -3.74 11.64
C SER A 31 -7.77 -3.71 11.82
N HIS A 32 -7.13 -2.54 11.84
CA HIS A 32 -5.67 -2.38 11.95
C HIS A 32 -4.88 -3.20 10.92
N GLY A 33 -5.46 -3.42 9.74
CA GLY A 33 -4.87 -4.24 8.67
C GLY A 33 -5.05 -5.76 8.82
N SER A 34 -5.84 -6.24 9.77
CA SER A 34 -6.08 -7.67 9.99
C SER A 34 -6.93 -8.29 8.89
N ILE A 35 -6.31 -9.09 8.02
CA ILE A 35 -7.04 -9.84 6.98
C ILE A 35 -8.04 -10.82 7.60
N LYS A 36 -7.70 -11.44 8.74
CA LYS A 36 -8.57 -12.39 9.43
C LYS A 36 -9.86 -11.73 9.92
N GLU A 37 -9.77 -10.50 10.44
CA GLU A 37 -10.97 -9.75 10.82
C GLU A 37 -11.79 -9.37 9.59
N MET A 38 -11.14 -8.99 8.49
CA MET A 38 -11.83 -8.71 7.23
C MET A 38 -12.58 -9.93 6.70
N GLU A 39 -12.01 -11.13 6.78
CA GLU A 39 -12.72 -12.38 6.45
C GLU A 39 -14.01 -12.51 7.26
N SER A 40 -13.95 -12.24 8.57
CA SER A 40 -15.12 -12.29 9.46
C SER A 40 -16.15 -11.20 9.16
N VAL A 41 -15.71 -9.98 8.83
CA VAL A 41 -16.60 -8.84 8.56
C VAL A 41 -17.32 -8.99 7.23
N PHE A 42 -16.62 -9.47 6.20
CA PHE A 42 -17.17 -9.59 4.84
C PHE A 42 -17.70 -10.99 4.53
N GLY A 43 -17.48 -11.98 5.40
CA GLY A 43 -17.95 -13.35 5.20
C GLY A 43 -17.31 -14.05 4.01
N VAL A 44 -16.07 -13.70 3.66
CA VAL A 44 -15.33 -14.23 2.52
C VAL A 44 -13.97 -14.76 2.93
N SER A 45 -13.38 -15.60 2.08
CA SER A 45 -12.08 -16.21 2.35
C SER A 45 -10.91 -15.24 2.16
N TYR A 46 -9.79 -15.57 2.80
CA TYR A 46 -8.52 -14.84 2.71
C TYR A 46 -8.10 -14.54 1.26
N PRO A 47 -8.13 -15.52 0.30
CA PRO A 47 -7.81 -15.23 -1.10
C PRO A 47 -8.68 -14.14 -1.70
N THR A 48 -9.97 -14.07 -1.34
CA THR A 48 -10.90 -13.05 -1.82
C THR A 48 -10.55 -11.67 -1.26
N ILE A 49 -10.24 -11.58 0.04
CA ILE A 49 -9.77 -10.32 0.66
C ILE A 49 -8.48 -9.84 0.00
N LYS A 50 -7.49 -10.74 -0.15
CA LYS A 50 -6.19 -10.41 -0.74
C LYS A 50 -6.31 -9.99 -2.21
N ALA A 51 -7.12 -10.69 -3.00
CA ALA A 51 -7.37 -10.33 -4.39
C ALA A 51 -7.99 -8.92 -4.51
N ARG A 52 -8.92 -8.59 -3.61
CA ARG A 52 -9.53 -7.26 -3.58
C ARG A 52 -8.55 -6.17 -3.15
N LEU A 53 -7.72 -6.42 -2.13
CA LEU A 53 -6.64 -5.52 -1.73
C LEU A 53 -5.70 -5.25 -2.91
N ASN A 54 -5.21 -6.28 -3.58
CA ASN A 54 -4.32 -6.14 -4.73
C ASN A 54 -4.95 -5.31 -5.86
N ARG A 55 -6.23 -5.54 -6.17
CA ARG A 55 -6.96 -4.76 -7.18
C ARG A 55 -7.06 -3.28 -6.78
N ILE A 56 -7.39 -2.99 -5.53
CA ILE A 56 -7.50 -1.60 -5.05
C ILE A 56 -6.12 -0.93 -5.02
N SER A 57 -5.08 -1.62 -4.55
CA SER A 57 -3.71 -1.12 -4.56
C SER A 57 -3.24 -0.77 -5.97
N ALA A 58 -3.57 -1.57 -6.98
CA ALA A 58 -3.22 -1.26 -8.37
C ALA A 58 -3.96 -0.02 -8.94
N ALA A 59 -5.11 0.35 -8.37
CA ALA A 59 -5.85 1.55 -8.76
C ALA A 59 -5.41 2.81 -8.01
N LEU A 60 -4.70 2.64 -6.89
CA LEU A 60 -4.09 3.73 -6.15
C LEU A 60 -2.67 3.90 -6.67
N GLU A 61 -2.44 4.96 -7.45
CA GLU A 61 -1.10 5.36 -7.87
C GLU A 61 -0.32 5.88 -6.66
N PHE A 62 0.18 4.94 -5.86
CA PHE A 62 1.26 5.23 -4.94
C PHE A 62 2.52 5.34 -5.79
N VAL A 63 3.17 6.51 -5.77
CA VAL A 63 4.61 6.52 -5.94
C VAL A 63 5.11 5.59 -4.85
N GLU A 64 5.70 4.45 -5.22
CA GLU A 64 6.40 3.59 -4.28
C GLU A 64 7.48 4.46 -3.62
N THR A 65 7.14 5.15 -2.55
CA THR A 65 8.08 5.48 -1.51
C THR A 65 8.28 4.19 -0.74
N ASP A 66 8.79 3.15 -1.41
CA ASP A 66 9.52 2.14 -0.67
C ASP A 66 10.76 2.91 -0.21
N PRO A 67 10.86 3.28 1.09
CA PRO A 67 12.03 3.99 1.54
C PRO A 67 13.21 3.08 1.23
N ALA A 68 14.08 3.51 0.31
CA ALA A 68 15.22 2.72 -0.12
C ALA A 68 15.92 2.13 1.12
N PRO A 69 16.20 0.81 1.15
CA PRO A 69 16.59 0.10 2.35
C PRO A 69 17.69 0.86 3.10
N ALA A 70 17.59 0.91 4.43
CA ALA A 70 18.60 1.60 5.23
C ALA A 70 19.98 1.03 4.89
N HIS A 71 21.03 1.85 4.88
CA HIS A 71 22.38 1.36 4.51
C HIS A 71 22.79 0.17 5.40
N SER A 72 22.37 0.16 6.66
CA SER A 72 22.59 -0.95 7.58
C SER A 72 21.96 -2.26 7.09
N GLU A 73 20.77 -2.21 6.50
CA GLU A 73 20.06 -3.38 6.01
C GLU A 73 20.72 -3.96 4.75
N VAL A 74 21.20 -3.10 3.85
CA VAL A 74 21.99 -3.52 2.68
C VAL A 74 23.30 -4.18 3.13
N LEU A 75 23.99 -3.61 4.12
CA LEU A 75 25.22 -4.18 4.67
C LEU A 75 24.98 -5.51 5.41
N ASP A 76 23.89 -5.65 6.15
CA ASP A 76 23.53 -6.89 6.85
C ASP A 76 23.24 -8.02 5.87
N ARG A 77 22.51 -7.73 4.77
CA ARG A 77 22.24 -8.69 3.69
C ARG A 77 23.51 -9.10 2.96
N LEU A 78 24.44 -8.17 2.73
CA LEU A 78 25.76 -8.46 2.17
C LEU A 78 26.58 -9.35 3.12
N ALA A 79 26.61 -9.04 4.42
CA ALA A 79 27.34 -9.81 5.42
C ALA A 79 26.81 -11.25 5.57
N LYS A 80 25.51 -11.45 5.37
CA LYS A 80 24.86 -12.77 5.34
C LYS A 80 25.04 -13.52 4.01
N GLY A 81 25.57 -12.86 2.98
CA GLY A 81 25.72 -13.43 1.63
C GLY A 81 24.40 -13.56 0.86
N GLU A 82 23.36 -12.82 1.28
CA GLU A 82 22.05 -12.80 0.63
C GLU A 82 22.05 -11.97 -0.66
N ILE A 83 23.00 -11.03 -0.76
CA ILE A 83 23.30 -10.25 -1.97
C ILE A 83 24.81 -10.21 -2.20
N ASP A 84 25.21 -10.00 -3.45
CA ASP A 84 26.61 -9.77 -3.79
C ASP A 84 27.00 -8.28 -3.67
N ALA A 85 28.31 -8.02 -3.81
CA ALA A 85 28.86 -6.68 -3.69
C ALA A 85 28.33 -5.73 -4.78
N GLU A 86 28.01 -6.24 -5.97
CA GLU A 86 27.53 -5.44 -7.10
C GLU A 86 26.09 -4.98 -6.87
N GLN A 87 25.23 -5.87 -6.36
CA GLN A 87 23.88 -5.56 -5.91
C GLN A 87 23.88 -4.58 -4.73
N ALA A 88 24.77 -4.76 -3.75
CA ALA A 88 24.89 -3.83 -2.63
C ALA A 88 25.27 -2.42 -3.09
N ILE A 89 26.21 -2.28 -4.04
CA ILE A 89 26.61 -0.97 -4.59
C ILE A 89 25.43 -0.29 -5.29
N LYS A 90 24.69 -1.02 -6.13
CA LYS A 90 23.53 -0.47 -6.85
C LYS A 90 22.42 0.00 -5.90
N GLU A 91 22.16 -0.74 -4.81
CA GLU A 91 21.18 -0.37 -3.79
C GLU A 91 21.63 0.87 -2.97
N LEU A 92 22.93 1.09 -2.80
CA LEU A 92 23.49 2.25 -2.08
C LEU A 92 23.65 3.50 -2.95
N GLU A 93 23.96 3.36 -4.24
CA GLU A 93 24.14 4.49 -5.17
C GLU A 93 22.82 5.11 -5.62
N GLY A 94 21.71 4.35 -5.60
CA GLY A 94 20.35 4.86 -5.86
C GLY A 94 19.82 5.89 -4.85
N LYS A 95 20.65 6.32 -3.89
CA LYS A 95 20.38 7.33 -2.84
C LYS A 95 20.97 8.73 -3.13
N SER A 96 21.56 8.98 -4.30
CA SER A 96 22.05 10.32 -4.70
C SER A 96 21.00 11.13 -5.46
#